data_AF-A0A349CIY1-F1
#
_entry.id   AF-A0A349CIY1-F1
#
_cell.length_a   1.000
_cell.length_b   1.000
_cell.length_c   1.000
_cell.angle_alpha   90.00
_cell.angle_beta   90.00
_cell.angle_gamma   90.00
#
_symmetry.space_group_name_H-M   'P 1'
#
loop_
_entity.id
_entity.type
_entity.pdbx_description
1 polymer ?
#
loop_
_entity_poly.entity_id
_entity_poly.type
_entity_poly.pdbx_seq_one_letter_code
_entity_poly.pdbx_strand_id
1 'polypeptide(L)'
;MSIIYTEKDKCKSCYACIRSCPVKAIKVEDRLAQVIRERCIVCGNCLEVCVTGAKKVESDTSLVWQLLSKRDNYLVAVVSSSFPAAMPEVEPGSFVSALKKLGFNEVMEDSVGAELIGKEYRRLLTNQTGKPVISSNCPAVVNYIEKYYPKLIGYMAHIVSPTIATGRLIKNHYNRAAKVVFIGPCVAKKDEARKPGNRGVIDAVLTFAELKEMFTAKKIIPEKEPPSSFSGPTPDLGRLMSISGGLAKIAGLSDDILKNEVIGANGREAVSKILKEFAHGEINAKLINLYFCHGCVGGPVIDNDLSIYRREELVARYALKESHPERTKSDL
;
A
#
# COMPACT_ATOMS: atom_id res chain seq x y z
N MET A 1 -16.78 11.05 6.91
CA MET A 1 -17.34 9.70 6.66
C MET A 1 -16.30 8.66 7.04
N SER A 2 -16.69 7.39 7.20
CA SER A 2 -15.72 6.30 7.32
C SER A 2 -15.15 5.96 5.94
N ILE A 3 -13.86 5.65 5.86
CA ILE A 3 -13.22 5.30 4.57
C ILE A 3 -13.86 4.06 3.95
N ILE A 4 -14.26 3.09 4.77
CA ILE A 4 -15.09 1.96 4.33
C ILE A 4 -16.50 2.17 4.89
N TYR A 5 -17.51 2.08 4.04
CA TYR A 5 -18.92 2.25 4.41
C TYR A 5 -19.79 1.18 3.74
N THR A 6 -21.07 1.19 4.08
CA THR A 6 -22.07 0.26 3.51
C THR A 6 -23.07 1.06 2.70
N GLU A 7 -23.14 0.76 1.41
CA GLU A 7 -24.20 1.25 0.53
C GLU A 7 -25.47 0.47 0.83
N LYS A 8 -26.43 1.13 1.50
CA LYS A 8 -27.59 0.47 2.11
C LYS A 8 -28.42 -0.30 1.08
N ASP A 9 -28.62 0.28 -0.11
CA ASP A 9 -29.47 -0.29 -1.15
C ASP A 9 -28.93 -1.58 -1.77
N LYS A 10 -27.61 -1.82 -1.67
CA LYS A 10 -26.98 -3.05 -2.17
C LYS A 10 -26.87 -4.14 -1.12
N CYS A 11 -26.98 -3.81 0.17
CA CYS A 11 -26.75 -4.78 1.24
C CYS A 11 -27.92 -5.77 1.35
N LYS A 12 -27.63 -7.06 1.17
CA LYS A 12 -28.61 -8.16 1.30
C LYS A 12 -28.54 -8.91 2.64
N SER A 13 -27.90 -8.32 3.64
CA SER A 13 -27.85 -8.86 5.02
C SER A 13 -27.39 -10.33 5.15
N CYS A 14 -26.52 -10.81 4.26
CA CYS A 14 -25.94 -12.16 4.35
C CYS A 14 -24.91 -12.32 5.49
N TYR A 15 -24.50 -11.20 6.08
CA TYR A 15 -23.57 -11.07 7.21
C TYR A 15 -22.18 -11.70 6.99
N ALA A 16 -21.79 -12.02 5.75
CA ALA A 16 -20.46 -12.53 5.42
C ALA A 16 -19.34 -11.60 5.94
N CYS A 17 -19.49 -10.30 5.69
CA CYS A 17 -18.57 -9.28 6.19
C CYS A 17 -18.43 -9.27 7.72
N ILE A 18 -19.50 -9.54 8.48
CA ILE A 18 -19.47 -9.60 9.95
C ILE A 18 -18.62 -10.78 10.41
N ARG A 19 -18.83 -11.96 9.79
CA ARG A 19 -18.07 -13.18 10.13
C ARG A 19 -16.58 -13.00 9.82
N SER A 20 -16.26 -12.43 8.67
CA SER A 20 -14.88 -12.29 8.20
C SER A 20 -14.11 -11.12 8.84
N CYS A 21 -14.77 -10.11 9.41
CA CYS A 21 -14.07 -8.94 9.96
C CYS A 21 -13.12 -9.35 11.11
N PRO A 22 -11.78 -9.13 10.97
CA PRO A 22 -10.79 -9.62 11.93
C PRO A 22 -10.89 -8.93 13.29
N VAL A 23 -11.39 -7.70 13.31
CA VAL A 23 -11.48 -6.84 14.50
C VAL A 23 -12.93 -6.57 14.94
N LYS A 24 -13.89 -7.35 14.41
CA LYS A 24 -15.33 -7.25 14.71
C LYS A 24 -15.87 -5.80 14.64
N ALA A 25 -15.46 -5.09 13.60
CA ALA A 25 -15.80 -3.69 13.34
C ALA A 25 -17.08 -3.52 12.47
N ILE A 26 -17.97 -4.50 12.46
CA ILE A 26 -19.22 -4.44 11.70
C ILE A 26 -20.37 -4.84 12.64
N LYS A 27 -21.34 -3.94 12.81
CA LYS A 27 -22.57 -4.16 13.60
C LYS A 27 -23.76 -4.39 12.68
N VAL A 28 -24.83 -4.95 13.24
CA VAL A 28 -26.16 -4.95 12.61
C VAL A 28 -26.89 -3.71 13.11
N GLU A 29 -27.35 -2.88 12.18
CA GLU A 29 -28.16 -1.68 12.46
C GLU A 29 -29.16 -1.51 11.31
N ASP A 30 -30.44 -1.36 11.63
CA ASP A 30 -31.56 -1.38 10.68
C ASP A 30 -31.60 -2.65 9.81
N ARG A 31 -31.25 -3.80 10.39
CA ARG A 31 -31.06 -5.10 9.69
C ARG A 31 -29.93 -5.11 8.66
N LEU A 32 -29.15 -4.03 8.52
CA LEU A 32 -28.04 -3.92 7.59
C LEU A 32 -26.70 -4.06 8.32
N ALA A 33 -25.70 -4.62 7.63
CA ALA A 33 -24.36 -4.74 8.18
C ALA A 33 -23.61 -3.41 8.03
N GLN A 34 -23.49 -2.62 9.09
CA GLN A 34 -22.85 -1.28 9.07
C GLN A 34 -21.46 -1.29 9.71
N VAL A 35 -20.54 -0.47 9.18
CA VAL A 35 -19.15 -0.40 9.67
C VAL A 35 -19.07 0.49 10.90
N ILE A 36 -18.43 0.01 11.97
CA ILE A 36 -18.09 0.79 13.16
C ILE A 36 -16.75 1.46 12.90
N ARG A 37 -16.76 2.75 12.61
CA ARG A 37 -15.57 3.52 12.18
C ARG A 37 -14.43 3.43 13.18
N GLU A 38 -14.75 3.56 14.46
CA GLU A 38 -13.80 3.64 15.57
C GLU A 38 -13.01 2.33 15.69
N ARG A 39 -13.67 1.19 15.42
CA ARG A 39 -13.07 -0.15 15.44
C ARG A 39 -12.37 -0.52 14.13
N CYS A 40 -12.82 0.00 12.99
CA CYS A 40 -12.31 -0.43 11.70
C CYS A 40 -10.82 -0.07 11.52
N ILE A 41 -10.00 -1.06 11.12
CA ILE A 41 -8.58 -0.87 10.78
C ILE A 41 -8.35 -0.56 9.29
N VAL A 42 -9.44 -0.40 8.53
CA VAL A 42 -9.43 -0.05 7.11
C VAL A 42 -8.72 -1.11 6.22
N CYS A 43 -8.70 -2.37 6.65
CA CYS A 43 -7.99 -3.44 5.91
C CYS A 43 -8.68 -3.91 4.62
N GLY A 44 -9.92 -3.49 4.35
CA GLY A 44 -10.64 -3.84 3.13
C GLY A 44 -11.18 -5.26 3.03
N ASN A 45 -10.92 -6.17 3.98
CA ASN A 45 -11.43 -7.56 3.92
C ASN A 45 -12.93 -7.67 3.64
N CYS A 46 -13.73 -6.79 4.25
CA CYS A 46 -15.16 -6.78 4.04
C CYS A 46 -15.59 -6.47 2.60
N LEU A 47 -14.72 -5.84 1.79
CA LEU A 47 -14.93 -5.59 0.37
C LEU A 47 -14.88 -6.90 -0.42
N GLU A 48 -13.83 -7.70 -0.22
CA GLU A 48 -13.62 -8.98 -0.92
C GLU A 48 -14.74 -9.99 -0.65
N VAL A 49 -15.22 -10.09 0.60
CA VAL A 49 -16.26 -11.07 0.95
C VAL A 49 -17.68 -10.58 0.65
N CYS A 50 -17.84 -9.33 0.19
CA CYS A 50 -19.16 -8.77 -0.08
C CYS A 50 -19.61 -9.07 -1.52
N VAL A 51 -20.27 -10.22 -1.69
CA VAL A 51 -20.80 -10.70 -2.98
C VAL A 51 -21.74 -9.72 -3.71
N THR A 52 -22.37 -8.80 -2.99
CA THR A 52 -23.29 -7.78 -3.55
C THR A 52 -22.60 -6.46 -3.87
N GLY A 53 -21.31 -6.31 -3.54
CA GLY A 53 -20.59 -5.05 -3.67
C GLY A 53 -21.13 -3.92 -2.80
N ALA A 54 -21.87 -4.25 -1.73
CA ALA A 54 -22.46 -3.28 -0.81
C ALA A 54 -21.44 -2.60 0.11
N LYS A 55 -20.28 -3.23 0.35
CA LYS A 55 -19.16 -2.58 1.02
C LYS A 55 -18.43 -1.72 0.01
N LYS A 56 -18.32 -0.44 0.31
CA LYS A 56 -17.74 0.58 -0.55
C LYS A 56 -16.63 1.33 0.16
N VAL A 57 -15.79 1.96 -0.65
CA VAL A 57 -14.66 2.78 -0.19
C VAL A 57 -14.95 4.22 -0.60
N GLU A 58 -14.65 5.16 0.28
CA GLU A 58 -14.69 6.59 -0.03
C GLU A 58 -13.74 6.88 -1.19
N SER A 59 -14.28 7.45 -2.27
CA SER A 59 -13.51 7.68 -3.48
C SER A 59 -12.83 9.04 -3.48
N ASP A 60 -11.55 9.06 -3.84
CA ASP A 60 -10.82 10.32 -4.06
C ASP A 60 -10.85 10.74 -5.54
N THR A 61 -11.56 10.01 -6.42
CA THR A 61 -11.64 10.31 -7.87
C THR A 61 -12.11 11.73 -8.15
N SER A 62 -13.16 12.20 -7.45
CA SER A 62 -13.66 13.57 -7.60
C SER A 62 -12.62 14.62 -7.21
N LEU A 63 -11.85 14.35 -6.14
CA LEU A 63 -10.74 15.22 -5.75
C LEU A 63 -9.64 15.23 -6.81
N VAL A 64 -9.27 14.06 -7.36
CA VAL A 64 -8.27 13.99 -8.42
C VAL A 64 -8.74 14.69 -9.69
N TRP A 65 -10.00 14.57 -10.10
CA TRP A 65 -10.55 15.34 -11.21
C TRP A 65 -10.46 16.85 -10.98
N GLN A 66 -10.76 17.32 -9.76
CA GLN A 66 -10.57 18.72 -9.40
C GLN A 66 -9.11 19.14 -9.50
N LEU A 67 -8.17 18.31 -9.01
CA LEU A 67 -6.74 18.59 -9.11
C LEU A 67 -6.28 18.68 -10.58
N LEU A 68 -6.69 17.73 -11.43
CA LEU A 68 -6.37 17.68 -12.86
C LEU A 68 -6.96 18.85 -13.65
N SER A 69 -8.11 19.38 -13.23
CA SER A 69 -8.79 20.49 -13.92
C SER A 69 -8.09 21.85 -13.75
N LYS A 70 -7.26 22.01 -12.71
CA LYS A 70 -6.59 23.28 -12.39
C LYS A 70 -5.23 23.32 -13.07
N ARG A 71 -5.08 24.19 -14.07
CA ARG A 71 -3.85 24.32 -14.88
C ARG A 71 -2.60 24.65 -14.06
N ASP A 72 -2.74 25.35 -12.94
CA ASP A 72 -1.62 25.76 -12.09
C ASP A 72 -1.11 24.63 -11.17
N ASN A 73 -1.84 23.51 -11.08
CA ASN A 73 -1.38 22.38 -10.29
C ASN A 73 -0.28 21.62 -11.04
N TYR A 74 0.79 21.31 -10.33
CA TYR A 74 1.79 20.34 -10.76
C TYR A 74 1.51 19.00 -10.09
N LEU A 75 0.99 18.02 -10.83
CA LEU A 75 0.57 16.73 -10.30
C LEU A 75 1.62 15.65 -10.54
N VAL A 76 1.95 14.92 -9.47
CA VAL A 76 2.81 13.74 -9.51
C VAL A 76 2.00 12.52 -9.12
N ALA A 77 1.89 11.55 -10.04
CA ALA A 77 1.36 10.23 -9.74
C ALA A 77 2.46 9.38 -9.09
N VAL A 78 2.22 8.90 -7.87
CA VAL A 78 3.10 7.93 -7.19
C VAL A 78 2.45 6.55 -7.28
N VAL A 79 3.06 5.66 -8.04
CA VAL A 79 2.50 4.36 -8.38
C VAL A 79 3.08 3.29 -7.45
N SER A 80 2.21 2.44 -6.91
CA SER A 80 2.61 1.28 -6.13
C SER A 80 3.32 0.23 -6.97
N SER A 81 4.41 -0.34 -6.46
CA SER A 81 5.14 -1.45 -7.10
C SER A 81 4.31 -2.70 -7.42
N SER A 82 3.07 -2.79 -6.92
CA SER A 82 2.12 -3.86 -7.27
C SER A 82 1.36 -3.63 -8.58
N PHE A 83 1.56 -2.50 -9.29
CA PHE A 83 0.82 -2.23 -10.53
C PHE A 83 0.95 -3.33 -11.61
N PRO A 84 2.09 -4.04 -11.78
CA PRO A 84 2.18 -5.13 -12.75
C PRO A 84 1.27 -6.32 -12.41
N ALA A 85 0.92 -6.47 -11.13
CA ALA A 85 -0.04 -7.48 -10.69
C ALA A 85 -1.51 -7.02 -10.88
N ALA A 86 -1.77 -5.72 -10.87
CA ALA A 86 -3.12 -5.16 -11.02
C ALA A 86 -3.55 -4.99 -12.48
N MET A 87 -2.59 -4.73 -13.36
CA MET A 87 -2.75 -4.50 -14.80
C MET A 87 -1.65 -5.24 -15.58
N PRO A 88 -1.66 -6.59 -15.56
CA PRO A 88 -0.62 -7.42 -16.18
C PRO A 88 -0.51 -7.26 -17.70
N GLU A 89 -1.56 -6.78 -18.35
CA GLU A 89 -1.64 -6.50 -19.78
C GLU A 89 -0.98 -5.18 -20.19
N VAL A 90 -0.67 -4.30 -19.24
CA VAL A 90 -0.12 -2.97 -19.51
C VAL A 90 1.38 -2.95 -19.23
N GLU A 91 2.18 -2.74 -20.28
CA GLU A 91 3.62 -2.55 -20.11
C GLU A 91 3.92 -1.28 -19.27
N PRO A 92 4.95 -1.30 -18.40
CA PRO A 92 5.27 -0.19 -17.50
C PRO A 92 5.35 1.19 -18.17
N GLY A 93 6.02 1.26 -19.33
CA GLY A 93 6.17 2.53 -20.04
C GLY A 93 4.85 3.05 -20.63
N SER A 94 3.99 2.15 -21.10
CA SER A 94 2.66 2.50 -21.61
C SER A 94 1.73 2.93 -20.46
N PHE A 95 1.88 2.33 -19.28
CA PHE A 95 1.19 2.78 -18.07
C PHE A 95 1.56 4.21 -17.68
N VAL A 96 2.85 4.57 -17.74
CA VAL A 96 3.31 5.95 -17.54
C VAL A 96 2.66 6.91 -18.54
N SER A 97 2.63 6.56 -19.82
CA SER A 97 2.01 7.39 -20.85
C SER A 97 0.51 7.54 -20.66
N ALA A 98 -0.19 6.50 -20.23
CA ALA A 98 -1.60 6.57 -19.90
C ALA A 98 -1.88 7.57 -18.76
N LEU A 99 -1.04 7.57 -17.72
CA LEU A 99 -1.15 8.54 -16.62
C LEU A 99 -0.82 9.97 -17.08
N LYS A 100 0.20 10.16 -17.92
CA LYS A 100 0.50 11.48 -18.51
C LYS A 100 -0.66 11.99 -19.38
N LYS A 101 -1.25 11.11 -20.19
CA LYS A 101 -2.44 11.42 -21.01
C LYS A 101 -3.68 11.71 -20.18
N LEU A 102 -3.81 11.09 -19.00
CA LEU A 102 -4.87 11.40 -18.04
C LEU A 102 -4.71 12.82 -17.45
N GLY A 103 -3.49 13.34 -17.42
CA GLY A 103 -3.16 14.73 -17.06
C GLY A 103 -2.13 14.89 -15.95
N PHE A 104 -1.44 13.82 -15.53
CA PHE A 104 -0.33 13.91 -14.58
C PHE A 104 0.93 14.49 -15.25
N ASN A 105 1.63 15.39 -14.57
CA ASN A 105 2.88 15.97 -15.08
C ASN A 105 4.04 14.98 -14.99
N GLU A 106 4.12 14.26 -13.86
CA GLU A 106 5.15 13.26 -13.60
C GLU A 106 4.54 11.98 -13.03
N VAL A 107 5.25 10.87 -13.26
CA VAL A 107 4.87 9.55 -12.75
C VAL A 107 6.11 8.95 -12.10
N MET A 108 6.06 8.75 -10.78
CA MET A 108 7.14 8.17 -9.99
C MET A 108 6.68 6.85 -9.35
N GLU A 109 7.63 5.98 -9.05
CA GLU A 109 7.35 4.75 -8.30
C GLU A 109 7.48 4.99 -6.78
N ASP A 110 6.56 4.40 -5.99
CA ASP A 110 6.72 4.35 -4.53
C ASP A 110 7.89 3.44 -4.09
N SER A 111 8.36 2.59 -5.02
CA SER A 111 9.59 1.80 -4.92
C SER A 111 10.81 2.64 -4.53
N VAL A 112 10.89 3.91 -4.94
CA VAL A 112 11.98 4.82 -4.52
C VAL A 112 11.93 5.06 -3.00
N GLY A 113 10.74 5.32 -2.47
CA GLY A 113 10.51 5.42 -1.03
C GLY A 113 10.78 4.11 -0.31
N ALA A 114 10.52 2.96 -0.96
CA ALA A 114 10.83 1.65 -0.40
C ALA A 114 12.33 1.45 -0.17
N GLU A 115 13.19 1.94 -1.06
CA GLU A 115 14.64 1.86 -0.91
C GLU A 115 15.16 2.76 0.21
N LEU A 116 14.64 4.00 0.29
CA LEU A 116 14.96 4.93 1.36
C LEU A 116 14.65 4.31 2.73
N ILE A 117 13.44 3.76 2.89
CA ILE A 117 13.09 3.14 4.17
C ILE A 117 13.85 1.82 4.40
N GLY A 118 14.21 1.09 3.35
CA GLY A 118 15.02 -0.11 3.47
C GLY A 118 16.41 0.17 4.04
N LYS A 119 17.05 1.26 3.60
CA LYS A 119 18.31 1.77 4.20
C LYS A 119 18.09 2.12 5.68
N GLU A 120 16.97 2.76 6.02
CA GLU A 120 16.64 3.10 7.41
C GLU A 120 16.36 1.88 8.29
N TYR A 121 15.67 0.86 7.78
CA TYR A 121 15.46 -0.41 8.49
C TYR A 121 16.79 -1.12 8.74
N ARG A 122 17.68 -1.18 7.75
CA ARG A 122 19.03 -1.72 7.93
C ARG A 122 19.77 -0.98 9.04
N ARG A 123 19.82 0.36 8.97
CA ARG A 123 20.46 1.21 9.98
C ARG A 123 19.89 0.97 11.38
N LEU A 124 18.56 0.92 11.48
CA LEU A 124 17.84 0.70 12.73
C LEU A 124 18.23 -0.64 13.38
N LEU A 125 18.32 -1.70 12.58
CA LEU A 125 18.59 -3.06 13.07
C LEU A 125 20.09 -3.34 13.30
N THR A 126 20.99 -2.61 12.63
CA THR A 126 22.42 -2.66 12.92
C THR A 126 22.77 -1.93 14.22
N ASN A 127 22.06 -0.82 14.53
CA ASN A 127 22.38 0.02 15.68
C ASN A 127 21.57 -0.30 16.95
N GLN A 128 20.47 -1.05 16.86
CA GLN A 128 19.71 -1.47 18.05
C GLN A 128 20.25 -2.76 18.64
N THR A 129 20.46 -2.75 19.96
CA THR A 129 20.77 -3.97 20.73
C THR A 129 19.51 -4.52 21.40
N GLY A 130 19.14 -5.74 21.03
CA GLY A 130 18.25 -6.62 21.82
C GLY A 130 16.75 -6.32 21.84
N LYS A 131 16.28 -5.15 21.38
CA LYS A 131 14.84 -4.84 21.32
C LYS A 131 14.23 -5.26 19.97
N PRO A 132 13.19 -6.11 19.96
CA PRO A 132 12.46 -6.44 18.74
C PRO A 132 11.82 -5.19 18.10
N VAL A 133 11.77 -5.16 16.78
CA VAL A 133 11.13 -4.09 16.01
C VAL A 133 9.98 -4.65 15.20
N ILE A 134 8.82 -4.02 15.22
CA ILE A 134 7.69 -4.32 14.33
C ILE A 134 7.73 -3.35 13.15
N SER A 135 7.58 -3.85 11.92
CA SER A 135 7.51 -2.99 10.74
C SER A 135 6.27 -2.09 10.73
N SER A 136 6.37 -0.93 10.09
CA SER A 136 5.35 0.15 10.08
C SER A 136 4.94 0.54 8.66
N ASN A 137 5.31 -0.28 7.67
CA ASN A 137 5.05 -0.03 6.25
C ASN A 137 3.61 -0.35 5.82
N CYS A 138 2.90 -1.23 6.54
CA CYS A 138 1.51 -1.59 6.27
C CYS A 138 0.53 -0.75 7.13
N PRO A 139 -0.25 0.20 6.55
CA PRO A 139 -1.12 1.07 7.33
C PRO A 139 -2.24 0.32 8.07
N ALA A 140 -2.73 -0.80 7.54
CA ALA A 140 -3.70 -1.64 8.24
C ALA A 140 -3.11 -2.30 9.50
N VAL A 141 -1.83 -2.68 9.48
CA VAL A 141 -1.12 -3.21 10.66
C VAL A 141 -0.91 -2.10 11.70
N VAL A 142 -0.46 -0.92 11.26
CA VAL A 142 -0.31 0.25 12.16
C VAL A 142 -1.63 0.56 12.85
N ASN A 143 -2.74 0.63 12.10
CA ASN A 143 -4.08 0.86 12.65
C ASN A 143 -4.54 -0.27 13.60
N TYR A 144 -4.13 -1.51 13.34
CA TYR A 144 -4.44 -2.64 14.21
C TYR A 144 -3.70 -2.52 15.54
N ILE A 145 -2.39 -2.24 15.50
CA ILE A 145 -1.57 -2.08 16.71
C ILE A 145 -2.05 -0.89 17.53
N GLU A 146 -2.23 0.29 16.92
CA GLU A 146 -2.65 1.51 17.62
C GLU A 146 -3.98 1.33 18.38
N LYS A 147 -4.92 0.57 17.80
CA LYS A 147 -6.27 0.39 18.37
C LYS A 147 -6.39 -0.78 19.33
N TYR A 148 -5.73 -1.90 19.05
CA TYR A 148 -5.97 -3.17 19.72
C TYR A 148 -4.78 -3.69 20.51
N TYR A 149 -3.57 -3.22 20.21
CA TYR A 149 -2.33 -3.57 20.91
C TYR A 149 -1.52 -2.33 21.28
N PRO A 150 -2.08 -1.34 22.00
CA PRO A 150 -1.39 -0.08 22.26
C PRO A 150 -0.06 -0.25 23.02
N LYS A 151 0.08 -1.33 23.81
CA LYS A 151 1.34 -1.69 24.49
C LYS A 151 2.46 -2.04 23.50
N LEU A 152 2.13 -2.45 22.28
CA LEU A 152 3.09 -2.79 21.23
C LEU A 152 3.56 -1.57 20.42
N ILE A 153 2.97 -0.37 20.61
CA ILE A 153 3.35 0.85 19.88
C ILE A 153 4.84 1.15 20.06
N GLY A 154 5.37 0.94 21.26
CA GLY A 154 6.79 1.17 21.57
C GLY A 154 7.75 0.23 20.83
N TYR A 155 7.27 -0.82 20.17
CA TYR A 155 8.07 -1.73 19.34
C TYR A 155 7.95 -1.41 17.85
N MET A 156 7.00 -0.57 17.42
CA MET A 156 6.88 -0.20 16.01
C MET A 156 8.08 0.64 15.57
N ALA A 157 8.59 0.37 14.38
CA ALA A 157 9.61 1.19 13.76
C ALA A 157 9.09 2.62 13.57
N HIS A 158 9.87 3.62 13.99
CA HIS A 158 9.59 5.03 13.74
C HIS A 158 9.98 5.45 12.30
N ILE A 159 9.59 4.61 11.33
CA ILE A 159 9.86 4.76 9.91
C ILE A 159 8.51 4.89 9.21
N VAL A 160 8.37 5.87 8.31
CA VAL A 160 7.14 6.05 7.53
C VAL A 160 7.02 4.98 6.43
N SER A 161 5.84 4.82 5.84
CA SER A 161 5.69 3.87 4.72
C SER A 161 6.36 4.37 3.43
N PRO A 162 6.60 3.50 2.43
CA PRO A 162 7.17 3.89 1.14
C PRO A 162 6.40 5.05 0.48
N THR A 163 5.08 5.00 0.53
CA THR A 163 4.20 6.04 -0.01
C THR A 163 4.49 7.41 0.61
N ILE A 164 4.58 7.48 1.95
CA ILE A 164 4.85 8.74 2.65
C ILE A 164 6.29 9.17 2.45
N ALA A 165 7.25 8.23 2.39
CA ALA A 165 8.64 8.52 2.09
C ALA A 165 8.79 9.16 0.70
N THR A 166 8.18 8.58 -0.34
CA THR A 166 8.19 9.15 -1.70
C THR A 166 7.50 10.51 -1.75
N GLY A 167 6.35 10.67 -1.09
CA GLY A 167 5.67 11.98 -1.04
C GLY A 167 6.51 13.07 -0.36
N ARG A 168 7.23 12.73 0.72
CA ARG A 168 8.17 13.64 1.39
C ARG A 168 9.36 13.96 0.49
N LEU A 169 9.92 12.97 -0.20
CA LEU A 169 11.00 13.15 -1.18
C LEU A 169 10.58 14.15 -2.26
N ILE A 170 9.42 13.96 -2.88
CA ILE A 170 8.88 14.86 -3.91
C ILE A 170 8.78 16.28 -3.39
N LYS A 171 8.14 16.49 -2.23
CA LYS A 171 7.89 17.84 -1.71
C LYS A 171 9.16 18.53 -1.18
N ASN A 172 10.14 17.78 -0.68
CA ASN A 172 11.34 18.37 -0.12
C ASN A 172 12.44 18.61 -1.17
N HIS A 173 12.54 17.75 -2.19
CA HIS A 173 13.67 17.75 -3.12
C HIS A 173 13.31 18.10 -4.56
N TYR A 174 12.06 17.92 -4.98
CA TYR A 174 11.65 18.17 -6.37
C TYR A 174 10.75 19.40 -6.47
N ASN A 175 9.58 19.36 -5.84
CA ASN A 175 8.62 20.44 -5.90
C ASN A 175 7.71 20.45 -4.66
N ARG A 176 7.96 21.42 -3.77
CA ARG A 176 7.19 21.62 -2.53
C ARG A 176 5.70 21.87 -2.75
N ALA A 177 5.34 22.49 -3.87
CA ALA A 177 3.95 22.80 -4.22
C ALA A 177 3.25 21.65 -4.97
N ALA A 178 3.97 20.57 -5.33
CA ALA A 178 3.40 19.46 -6.09
C ALA A 178 2.21 18.82 -5.37
N LYS A 179 1.23 18.42 -6.17
CA LYS A 179 0.05 17.65 -5.77
C LYS A 179 0.32 16.18 -6.00
N VAL A 180 0.52 15.43 -4.92
CA VAL A 180 0.95 14.04 -4.99
C VAL A 180 -0.26 13.13 -4.87
N VAL A 181 -0.50 12.31 -5.89
CA VAL A 181 -1.58 11.32 -5.90
C VAL A 181 -0.97 9.93 -5.86
N PHE A 182 -1.21 9.19 -4.78
CA PHE A 182 -0.80 7.79 -4.71
C PHE A 182 -1.81 6.89 -5.42
N ILE A 183 -1.33 5.90 -6.16
CA ILE A 183 -2.14 4.93 -6.89
C ILE A 183 -1.70 3.53 -6.48
N GLY A 184 -2.59 2.74 -5.87
CA GLY A 184 -2.20 1.42 -5.36
C GLY A 184 -3.33 0.49 -4.93
N PRO A 185 -2.98 -0.65 -4.33
CA PRO A 185 -3.92 -1.74 -4.05
C PRO A 185 -4.56 -1.67 -2.66
N CYS A 186 -4.33 -0.59 -1.89
CA CYS A 186 -4.63 -0.55 -0.47
C CYS A 186 -5.53 0.62 -0.09
N VAL A 187 -6.71 0.31 0.42
CA VAL A 187 -7.68 1.33 0.88
C VAL A 187 -7.26 1.99 2.20
N ALA A 188 -6.47 1.30 3.03
CA ALA A 188 -5.91 1.89 4.25
C ALA A 188 -4.92 3.03 3.96
N LYS A 189 -4.40 3.15 2.74
CA LYS A 189 -3.55 4.29 2.33
C LYS A 189 -4.32 5.61 2.36
N LYS A 190 -5.63 5.60 2.10
CA LYS A 190 -6.50 6.77 2.28
C LYS A 190 -6.49 7.25 3.73
N ASP A 191 -6.46 6.33 4.70
CA ASP A 191 -6.39 6.65 6.13
C ASP A 191 -5.02 7.20 6.49
N GLU A 192 -3.96 6.53 6.02
CA GLU A 192 -2.57 6.94 6.25
C GLU A 192 -2.29 8.37 5.79
N ALA A 193 -2.77 8.74 4.59
CA ALA A 193 -2.61 10.08 4.03
C ALA A 193 -3.33 11.16 4.87
N ARG A 194 -4.43 10.79 5.56
CA ARG A 194 -5.26 11.71 6.36
C ARG A 194 -4.78 11.85 7.81
N LYS A 195 -3.88 10.97 8.28
CA LYS A 195 -3.31 11.02 9.64
C LYS A 195 -2.61 12.37 9.87
N PRO A 196 -2.74 13.00 11.06
CA PRO A 196 -2.19 14.33 11.33
C PRO A 196 -0.71 14.53 10.94
N GLY A 197 0.16 13.55 11.23
CA GLY A 197 1.60 13.61 10.90
C GLY A 197 1.95 13.43 9.41
N ASN A 198 0.97 13.12 8.56
CA ASN A 198 1.13 12.88 7.13
C ASN A 198 0.32 13.86 6.26
N ARG A 199 -0.47 14.76 6.88
CA ARG A 199 -1.34 15.68 6.14
C ARG A 199 -0.53 16.54 5.17
N GLY A 200 -1.01 16.59 3.93
CA GLY A 200 -0.38 17.37 2.86
C GLY A 200 0.84 16.72 2.24
N VAL A 201 1.27 15.52 2.66
CA VAL A 201 2.31 14.73 1.99
C VAL A 201 1.76 14.02 0.75
N ILE A 202 0.59 13.41 0.89
CA ILE A 202 -0.18 12.79 -0.20
C ILE A 202 -1.52 13.51 -0.27
N ASP A 203 -1.79 14.16 -1.40
CA ASP A 203 -2.97 14.99 -1.60
C ASP A 203 -4.22 14.15 -1.93
N ALA A 204 -4.06 12.99 -2.56
CA ALA A 204 -5.16 12.04 -2.83
C ALA A 204 -4.65 10.59 -2.97
N VAL A 205 -5.52 9.61 -2.75
CA VAL A 205 -5.20 8.19 -2.92
C VAL A 205 -6.24 7.52 -3.83
N LEU A 206 -5.80 7.00 -4.97
CA LEU A 206 -6.59 6.18 -5.87
C LEU A 206 -6.26 4.70 -5.70
N THR A 207 -7.30 3.88 -5.76
CA THR A 207 -7.17 2.45 -5.99
C THR A 207 -6.97 2.17 -7.48
N PHE A 208 -6.45 1.00 -7.85
CA PHE A 208 -6.35 0.63 -9.27
C PHE A 208 -7.71 0.55 -9.96
N ALA A 209 -8.75 0.09 -9.26
CA ALA A 209 -10.12 0.11 -9.77
C ALA A 209 -10.61 1.55 -10.06
N GLU A 210 -10.40 2.49 -9.14
CA GLU A 210 -10.71 3.91 -9.36
C GLU A 210 -9.93 4.49 -10.56
N LEU A 211 -8.65 4.11 -10.73
CA LEU A 211 -7.87 4.55 -11.88
C LEU A 211 -8.43 3.99 -13.21
N LYS A 212 -8.81 2.70 -13.25
CA LYS A 212 -9.42 2.07 -14.43
C LYS A 212 -10.73 2.76 -14.84
N GLU A 213 -11.55 3.14 -13.86
CA GLU A 213 -12.75 3.95 -14.09
C GLU A 213 -12.40 5.31 -14.71
N MET A 214 -11.35 5.97 -14.23
CA MET A 214 -10.89 7.25 -14.78
C MET A 214 -10.35 7.12 -16.20
N PHE A 215 -9.59 6.07 -16.52
CA PHE A 215 -9.15 5.78 -17.89
C PHE A 215 -10.34 5.56 -18.83
N THR A 216 -11.33 4.79 -18.38
CA THR A 216 -12.56 4.54 -19.15
C THR A 216 -13.31 5.84 -19.42
N ALA A 217 -13.46 6.71 -18.42
CA ALA A 217 -14.11 8.01 -18.57
C ALA A 217 -13.41 8.93 -19.59
N LYS A 218 -12.08 8.81 -19.74
CA LYS A 218 -11.27 9.56 -20.72
C LYS A 218 -11.01 8.80 -22.01
N LYS A 219 -11.56 7.59 -22.17
CA LYS A 219 -11.34 6.70 -23.32
C LYS A 219 -9.84 6.44 -23.58
N ILE A 220 -9.06 6.33 -22.50
CA ILE A 220 -7.64 5.96 -22.53
C ILE A 220 -7.56 4.43 -22.49
N ILE A 221 -6.80 3.85 -23.41
CA ILE A 221 -6.53 2.41 -23.47
C ILE A 221 -5.03 2.24 -23.19
N PRO A 222 -4.63 1.99 -21.93
CA PRO A 222 -3.23 2.04 -21.54
C PRO A 222 -2.30 1.17 -22.39
N GLU A 223 -2.75 0.00 -22.82
CA GLU A 223 -1.98 -0.97 -23.63
C GLU A 223 -1.62 -0.42 -25.01
N LYS A 224 -2.30 0.63 -25.49
CA LYS A 224 -2.09 1.25 -26.79
C LYS A 224 -1.27 2.54 -26.74
N GLU A 225 -0.94 3.02 -25.55
CA GLU A 225 -0.16 4.25 -25.42
C GLU A 225 1.33 3.97 -25.72
N PRO A 226 2.02 4.86 -26.45
CA PRO A 226 3.45 4.70 -26.72
C PRO A 226 4.23 4.76 -25.41
N PRO A 227 5.26 3.91 -25.20
CA PRO A 227 5.95 3.84 -23.91
C PRO A 227 6.68 5.15 -23.56
N SER A 228 6.64 5.54 -22.28
CA SER A 228 7.41 6.65 -21.70
C SER A 228 8.10 6.20 -20.41
N SER A 229 9.12 6.94 -19.97
CA SER A 229 9.87 6.61 -18.76
C SER A 229 9.24 7.23 -17.52
N PHE A 230 9.37 6.52 -16.40
CA PHE A 230 9.11 7.06 -15.07
C PHE A 230 10.02 8.29 -14.81
N SER A 231 9.50 9.23 -14.02
CA SER A 231 10.22 10.38 -13.48
C SER A 231 10.96 9.97 -12.19
N GLY A 232 11.93 10.79 -11.78
CA GLY A 232 12.64 10.62 -10.51
C GLY A 232 13.77 9.57 -10.56
N PRO A 233 14.31 9.18 -9.38
CA PRO A 233 15.35 8.16 -9.27
C PRO A 233 14.84 6.82 -9.79
N THR A 234 15.72 6.01 -10.37
CA THR A 234 15.34 4.65 -10.81
C THR A 234 15.52 3.69 -9.65
N PRO A 235 14.43 3.17 -9.05
CA PRO A 235 14.55 2.18 -8.00
C PRO A 235 15.08 0.86 -8.58
N ASP A 236 15.63 0.02 -7.72
CA ASP A 236 16.07 -1.35 -8.00
C ASP A 236 15.21 -2.33 -7.18
N LEU A 237 15.76 -2.91 -6.11
CA LEU A 237 15.07 -3.88 -5.27
C LEU A 237 13.84 -3.29 -4.57
N GLY A 238 13.72 -1.96 -4.48
CA GLY A 238 12.54 -1.28 -3.93
C GLY A 238 11.21 -1.79 -4.51
N ARG A 239 11.21 -2.23 -5.77
CA ARG A 239 10.03 -2.79 -6.46
C ARG A 239 9.49 -4.08 -5.82
N LEU A 240 10.32 -4.79 -5.05
CA LEU A 240 9.91 -6.00 -4.34
C LEU A 240 9.08 -5.70 -3.08
N MET A 241 8.93 -4.44 -2.66
CA MET A 241 8.22 -4.07 -1.44
C MET A 241 6.76 -4.58 -1.36
N SER A 242 6.13 -4.79 -2.51
CA SER A 242 4.75 -5.27 -2.60
C SER A 242 4.57 -6.79 -2.45
N ILE A 243 5.64 -7.58 -2.47
CA ILE A 243 5.57 -9.04 -2.32
C ILE A 243 6.01 -9.49 -0.92
N SER A 244 5.61 -10.71 -0.54
CA SER A 244 6.00 -11.30 0.74
C SER A 244 7.54 -11.38 0.85
N GLY A 245 8.11 -10.93 1.97
CA GLY A 245 9.57 -10.91 2.18
C GLY A 245 10.33 -9.78 1.46
N GLY A 246 9.65 -8.93 0.68
CA GLY A 246 10.26 -7.84 -0.07
C GLY A 246 11.10 -6.87 0.77
N LEU A 247 10.58 -6.43 1.92
CA LEU A 247 11.33 -5.55 2.83
C LEU A 247 12.64 -6.19 3.31
N ALA A 248 12.67 -7.50 3.58
CA ALA A 248 13.89 -8.17 4.03
C ALA A 248 14.97 -8.10 2.92
N LYS A 249 14.58 -8.37 1.66
CA LYS A 249 15.50 -8.25 0.52
C LYS A 249 16.02 -6.81 0.34
N ILE A 250 15.12 -5.82 0.38
CA ILE A 250 15.50 -4.39 0.23
C ILE A 250 16.44 -3.96 1.35
N ALA A 251 16.15 -4.35 2.59
CA ALA A 251 16.98 -4.04 3.76
C ALA A 251 18.23 -4.93 3.84
N GLY A 252 18.44 -5.90 2.95
CA GLY A 252 19.59 -6.81 2.97
C GLY A 252 19.62 -7.71 4.20
N LEU A 253 18.46 -8.12 4.68
CA LEU A 253 18.27 -8.97 5.86
C LEU A 253 17.94 -10.40 5.44
N SER A 254 18.31 -11.38 6.27
CA SER A 254 17.95 -12.78 6.03
C SER A 254 16.58 -13.09 6.66
N ASP A 255 15.68 -13.69 5.88
CA ASP A 255 14.42 -14.30 6.33
C ASP A 255 14.59 -15.79 6.68
N ASP A 256 15.84 -16.22 6.86
CA ASP A 256 16.19 -17.56 7.31
C ASP A 256 15.84 -17.70 8.80
N ILE A 257 14.91 -18.60 9.10
CA ILE A 257 14.43 -18.85 10.46
C ILE A 257 15.55 -19.25 11.42
N LEU A 258 16.62 -19.89 10.93
CA LEU A 258 17.76 -20.28 11.77
C LEU A 258 18.60 -19.07 12.20
N LYS A 259 18.59 -17.98 11.43
CA LYS A 259 19.26 -16.73 11.79
C LYS A 259 18.38 -15.82 12.64
N ASN A 260 17.07 -15.99 12.54
CA ASN A 260 16.05 -15.29 13.33
C ASN A 260 16.20 -13.75 13.30
N GLU A 261 16.68 -13.22 12.17
CA GLU A 261 16.79 -11.77 11.95
C GLU A 261 15.44 -11.17 11.63
N VAL A 262 14.68 -11.84 10.74
CA VAL A 262 13.36 -11.39 10.31
C VAL A 262 12.35 -12.54 10.43
N ILE A 263 11.24 -12.29 11.12
CA ILE A 263 10.03 -13.10 11.01
C ILE A 263 9.03 -12.33 10.15
N GLY A 264 8.66 -12.91 9.01
CA GLY A 264 7.63 -12.36 8.12
C GLY A 264 6.27 -13.01 8.37
N ALA A 265 5.24 -12.22 8.67
CA ALA A 265 3.86 -12.71 8.72
C ALA A 265 2.99 -11.94 7.71
N ASN A 266 2.38 -12.69 6.81
CA ASN A 266 1.60 -12.17 5.70
C ASN A 266 0.18 -12.74 5.77
N GLY A 267 -0.81 -11.86 5.68
CA GLY A 267 -2.22 -12.22 5.75
C GLY A 267 -2.82 -12.05 7.15
N ARG A 268 -4.15 -11.95 7.17
CA ARG A 268 -4.94 -11.46 8.30
C ARG A 268 -4.83 -12.34 9.53
N GLU A 269 -4.89 -13.65 9.31
CA GLU A 269 -4.81 -14.66 10.37
C GLU A 269 -3.40 -14.72 10.95
N ALA A 270 -2.37 -14.74 10.08
CA ALA A 270 -0.98 -14.76 10.50
C ALA A 270 -0.62 -13.51 11.33
N VAL A 271 -1.00 -12.32 10.85
CA VAL A 271 -0.78 -11.06 11.59
C VAL A 271 -1.50 -11.04 12.93
N SER A 272 -2.74 -11.55 13.00
CA SER A 272 -3.49 -11.57 14.27
C SER A 272 -2.88 -12.53 15.29
N LYS A 273 -2.39 -13.70 14.84
CA LYS A 273 -1.75 -14.69 15.72
C LYS A 273 -0.41 -14.19 16.23
N ILE A 274 0.47 -13.74 15.33
CA ILE A 274 1.82 -13.31 15.71
C ILE A 274 1.81 -12.08 16.63
N LEU A 275 0.89 -11.12 16.44
CA LEU A 275 0.77 -9.99 17.35
C LEU A 275 0.34 -10.42 18.76
N LYS A 276 -0.52 -11.44 18.87
CA LYS A 276 -0.93 -12.01 20.16
C LYS A 276 0.23 -12.74 20.84
N GLU A 277 0.93 -13.61 20.10
CA GLU A 277 2.09 -14.37 20.58
C GLU A 277 3.22 -13.43 21.01
N PHE A 278 3.51 -12.41 20.19
CA PHE A 278 4.50 -11.38 20.53
C PHE A 278 4.10 -10.58 21.77
N ALA A 279 2.81 -10.23 21.93
CA ALA A 279 2.33 -9.55 23.13
C ALA A 279 2.46 -10.39 24.41
N HIS A 280 2.53 -11.71 24.29
CA HIS A 280 2.79 -12.63 25.41
C HIS A 280 4.28 -12.95 25.62
N GLY A 281 5.17 -12.40 24.79
CA GLY A 281 6.60 -12.69 24.86
C GLY A 281 7.01 -14.04 24.26
N GLU A 282 6.15 -14.66 23.46
CA GLU A 282 6.38 -15.98 22.85
C GLU A 282 7.22 -15.89 21.56
N ILE A 283 7.38 -14.68 21.00
CA ILE A 283 8.13 -14.43 19.77
C ILE A 283 9.39 -13.61 20.07
N ASN A 284 10.53 -14.13 19.65
CA ASN A 284 11.83 -13.44 19.71
C ASN A 284 12.37 -13.29 18.28
N ALA A 285 12.53 -12.06 17.78
CA ALA A 285 13.14 -11.76 16.49
C ALA A 285 13.65 -10.32 16.48
N LYS A 286 14.65 -9.99 15.66
CA LYS A 286 15.11 -8.59 15.52
C LYS A 286 14.05 -7.73 14.82
N LEU A 287 13.47 -8.25 13.73
CA LEU A 287 12.41 -7.60 12.97
C LEU A 287 11.21 -8.55 12.81
N ILE A 288 10.02 -8.07 13.14
CA ILE A 288 8.74 -8.69 12.84
C ILE A 288 8.11 -7.89 11.70
N ASN A 289 8.21 -8.42 10.48
CA ASN A 289 7.70 -7.78 9.28
C ASN A 289 6.28 -8.24 8.98
N LEU A 290 5.33 -7.30 8.99
CA LEU A 290 3.90 -7.61 8.93
C LEU A 290 3.23 -6.99 7.70
N TYR A 291 2.54 -7.83 6.94
CA TYR A 291 1.59 -7.40 5.93
C TYR A 291 0.21 -7.96 6.25
N PHE A 292 -0.79 -7.10 6.36
CA PHE A 292 -2.16 -7.54 6.67
C PHE A 292 -2.77 -8.42 5.55
N CYS A 293 -2.27 -8.26 4.34
CA CYS A 293 -2.55 -9.09 3.17
C CYS A 293 -1.36 -10.02 2.88
N HIS A 294 -1.51 -10.94 1.93
CA HIS A 294 -0.37 -11.73 1.40
C HIS A 294 0.52 -10.85 0.50
N GLY A 295 1.26 -9.92 1.11
CA GLY A 295 1.86 -8.78 0.41
C GLY A 295 0.82 -7.75 -0.08
N CYS A 296 1.29 -6.62 -0.61
CA CYS A 296 0.42 -5.60 -1.23
C CYS A 296 -0.23 -6.12 -2.52
N VAL A 297 0.39 -7.09 -3.20
CA VAL A 297 -0.20 -7.81 -4.34
C VAL A 297 -1.43 -8.66 -3.98
N GLY A 298 -1.62 -8.96 -2.69
CA GLY A 298 -2.83 -9.53 -2.13
C GLY A 298 -3.82 -8.48 -1.61
N GLY A 299 -3.67 -7.21 -2.03
CA GLY A 299 -4.51 -6.12 -1.59
C GLY A 299 -6.00 -6.30 -1.95
N PRO A 300 -6.91 -5.76 -1.12
CA PRO A 300 -8.36 -6.03 -1.19
C PRO A 300 -9.07 -5.44 -2.42
N VAL A 301 -8.37 -4.64 -3.23
CA VAL A 301 -8.93 -3.91 -4.38
C VAL A 301 -8.12 -4.15 -5.66
N ILE A 302 -7.41 -5.28 -5.74
CA ILE A 302 -6.92 -5.82 -7.01
C ILE A 302 -8.03 -6.69 -7.60
N ASP A 303 -8.53 -6.29 -8.76
CA ASP A 303 -9.78 -6.73 -9.40
C ASP A 303 -9.53 -7.73 -10.54
N ASN A 304 -8.70 -8.73 -10.30
CA ASN A 304 -8.47 -9.85 -11.22
C ASN A 304 -8.40 -11.19 -10.48
N ASP A 305 -8.57 -12.30 -11.20
CA ASP A 305 -8.62 -13.64 -10.63
C ASP A 305 -7.25 -14.35 -10.56
N LEU A 306 -6.15 -13.60 -10.75
CA LEU A 306 -4.81 -14.18 -10.68
C LEU A 306 -4.49 -14.67 -9.27
N SER A 307 -3.84 -15.83 -9.19
CA SER A 307 -3.33 -16.35 -7.92
C SER A 307 -2.28 -15.41 -7.32
N ILE A 308 -2.12 -15.47 -5.99
CA ILE A 308 -1.14 -14.65 -5.31
C ILE A 308 0.28 -14.87 -5.85
N TYR A 309 0.63 -16.13 -6.14
CA TYR A 309 1.91 -16.52 -6.69
C TYR A 309 2.16 -15.92 -8.08
N ARG A 310 1.14 -15.91 -8.94
CA ARG A 310 1.26 -15.29 -10.27
C ARG A 310 1.47 -13.78 -10.16
N ARG A 311 0.79 -13.13 -9.22
CA ARG A 311 0.96 -11.69 -8.95
C ARG A 311 2.36 -11.38 -8.40
N GLU A 312 2.87 -12.19 -7.47
CA GLU A 312 4.24 -12.05 -6.95
C GLU A 312 5.28 -12.23 -8.07
N GLU A 313 5.08 -13.22 -8.94
CA GLU A 313 5.95 -13.47 -10.10
C GLU A 313 5.98 -12.30 -11.08
N LEU A 314 4.83 -11.69 -11.40
CA LEU A 314 4.75 -10.52 -12.28
C LEU A 314 5.56 -9.35 -11.74
N VAL A 315 5.45 -9.07 -10.44
CA VAL A 315 6.23 -8.02 -9.78
C VAL A 315 7.72 -8.37 -9.76
N ALA A 316 8.07 -9.62 -9.45
CA ALA A 316 9.48 -10.05 -9.41
C ALA A 316 10.15 -9.96 -10.79
N ARG A 317 9.45 -10.38 -11.86
CA ARG A 317 9.95 -10.25 -13.23
C ARG A 317 10.12 -8.79 -13.64
N TYR A 318 9.15 -7.93 -13.28
CA TYR A 318 9.27 -6.49 -13.50
C TYR A 318 10.49 -5.91 -12.78
N ALA A 319 10.68 -6.25 -11.51
CA ALA A 319 11.83 -5.78 -10.73
C ALA A 319 13.18 -6.21 -11.36
N LEU A 320 13.30 -7.46 -11.79
CA LEU A 320 14.52 -7.98 -12.43
C LEU A 320 14.78 -7.41 -13.83
N LYS A 321 13.74 -7.11 -14.60
CA LYS A 321 13.87 -6.52 -15.94
C LYS A 321 14.39 -5.08 -15.86
N GLU A 322 13.96 -4.33 -14.85
CA GLU A 322 14.28 -2.91 -14.68
C GLU A 322 15.41 -2.65 -13.66
N SER A 323 15.98 -3.70 -13.06
CA SER A 323 17.06 -3.58 -12.07
C SER A 323 18.38 -3.16 -12.72
N HIS A 324 18.96 -2.08 -12.19
CA HIS A 324 20.31 -1.64 -12.52
C HIS A 324 21.10 -1.35 -11.23
N PRO A 325 21.64 -2.39 -10.55
CA PRO A 325 22.21 -2.27 -9.20
C PRO A 325 23.33 -1.22 -9.07
N GLU A 326 24.06 -0.97 -10.15
CA GLU A 326 25.16 0.02 -10.19
C GLU A 326 24.67 1.48 -10.21
N ARG A 327 23.44 1.75 -10.66
CA ARG A 327 22.90 3.12 -10.85
C ARG A 327 22.14 3.64 -9.62
N THR A 328 21.54 2.75 -8.85
CA THR A 328 20.71 3.11 -7.68
C THR A 328 21.51 3.73 -6.53
N LYS A 329 22.79 3.36 -6.37
CA LYS A 329 23.66 3.96 -5.35
C LYS A 329 24.08 5.39 -5.67
N SER A 330 24.11 5.77 -6.96
CA SER A 330 24.42 7.14 -7.37
C SER A 330 23.20 8.06 -7.36
N ASP A 331 22.00 7.49 -7.55
CA ASP A 331 20.75 8.24 -7.68
C ASP A 331 20.10 8.62 -6.32
N LEU A 332 20.54 8.00 -5.22
CA LEU A 332 20.03 8.17 -3.85
C LEU A 332 21.10 8.69 -2.88
#